data_AF-A0A934U2Q2-F1
#
_entry.id   AF-A0A934U2Q2-F1
#
_cell.length_a   1.000
_cell.length_b   1.000
_cell.length_c   1.000
_cell.angle_alpha   90.00
_cell.angle_beta   90.00
_cell.angle_gamma   90.00
#
_symmetry.space_group_name_H-M   'P 1'
#
loop_
_entity.id
_entity.type
_entity.pdbx_description
1 polymer ?
#
loop_
_entity_poly.entity_id
_entity_poly.type
_entity_poly.pdbx_seq_one_letter_code
_entity_poly.pdbx_strand_id
1 'polypeptide(L)'
;MTTDLRTQTQIELLAVLLETEPARLETLAPLGADAVYQLRQRISDNLFDSMAAMFRRISALSPLAPTGVVVKVAHAAIPPLVGGRVGGALGLDHPEKGQAVLAKLRPAYMADAAPYLDPRAVADLAPTIPAELLLDVARELLHRKAFALAGMFLEFTTPEQIDVLVAGVSDNAGLLHAAARVHPSDKLSAIVRRIPEVRMREVLSAASGSRDLHAVAGSVLSRIDDDLAQKYRTEFENVNEKERSR
;
A
#
# COMPACT_ATOMS: atom_id res chain seq x y z
N MET A 1 -19.61 0.77 -19.22
CA MET A 1 -18.48 1.71 -19.13
C MET A 1 -17.39 1.01 -18.37
N THR A 2 -16.19 0.89 -18.93
CA THR A 2 -15.06 0.31 -18.20
C THR A 2 -14.66 1.27 -17.09
N THR A 3 -14.85 0.87 -15.84
CA THR A 3 -14.44 1.66 -14.66
C THR A 3 -12.93 1.87 -14.73
N ASP A 4 -12.48 3.11 -14.52
CA ASP A 4 -11.05 3.42 -14.46
C ASP A 4 -10.38 2.66 -13.29
N LEU A 5 -9.11 2.29 -13.49
CA LEU A 5 -8.31 1.50 -12.55
C LEU A 5 -8.27 2.10 -11.13
N ARG A 6 -8.23 3.44 -11.02
CA ARG A 6 -8.20 4.10 -9.70
C ARG A 6 -9.52 3.90 -8.97
N THR A 7 -10.63 4.07 -9.68
CA THR A 7 -11.96 3.88 -9.11
C THR A 7 -12.16 2.42 -8.69
N GLN A 8 -11.76 1.46 -9.53
CA GLN A 8 -11.78 0.05 -9.18
C GLN A 8 -10.93 -0.24 -7.93
N THR A 9 -9.72 0.34 -7.85
CA THR A 9 -8.84 0.19 -6.68
C THR A 9 -9.52 0.68 -5.40
N GLN A 10 -10.16 1.85 -5.42
CA GLN A 10 -10.82 2.36 -4.22
C GLN A 10 -12.04 1.52 -3.82
N ILE A 11 -12.75 0.93 -4.79
CA ILE A 11 -13.82 -0.04 -4.53
C ILE A 11 -13.25 -1.33 -3.90
N GLU A 12 -12.16 -1.87 -4.43
CA GLU A 12 -11.48 -3.04 -3.86
C GLU A 12 -11.07 -2.80 -2.40
N LEU A 13 -10.44 -1.65 -2.13
CA LEU A 13 -10.01 -1.28 -0.78
C LEU A 13 -11.21 -1.08 0.18
N LEU A 14 -12.30 -0.48 -0.32
CA LEU A 14 -13.52 -0.31 0.47
C LEU A 14 -14.20 -1.66 0.76
N ALA A 15 -14.21 -2.57 -0.22
CA ALA A 15 -14.76 -3.90 -0.05
C ALA A 15 -14.03 -4.68 1.05
N VAL A 16 -12.70 -4.56 1.09
CA VAL A 16 -11.90 -5.18 2.16
C VAL A 16 -12.20 -4.57 3.52
N LEU A 17 -12.31 -3.23 3.60
CA LEU A 17 -12.67 -2.54 4.86
C LEU A 17 -14.04 -2.97 5.40
N LEU A 18 -15.01 -3.17 4.51
CA LEU A 18 -16.37 -3.58 4.82
C LEU A 18 -16.56 -5.11 4.89
N GLU A 19 -15.48 -5.88 4.71
CA GLU A 19 -15.49 -7.35 4.73
C GLU A 19 -16.52 -7.94 3.75
N THR A 20 -16.55 -7.39 2.52
CA THR A 20 -17.51 -7.74 1.47
C THR A 20 -16.82 -7.94 0.11
N GLU A 21 -17.57 -8.38 -0.89
CA GLU A 21 -17.08 -8.55 -2.26
C GLU A 21 -17.14 -7.23 -3.06
N PRO A 22 -16.12 -6.91 -3.89
CA PRO A 22 -16.13 -5.70 -4.72
C PRO A 22 -17.37 -5.58 -5.62
N ALA A 23 -17.89 -6.70 -6.13
CA ALA A 23 -19.08 -6.75 -6.98
C ALA A 23 -20.32 -6.11 -6.32
N ARG A 24 -20.44 -6.19 -4.98
CA ARG A 24 -21.54 -5.59 -4.22
C ARG A 24 -21.45 -4.06 -4.14
N LEU A 25 -20.29 -3.51 -4.46
CA LEU A 25 -19.99 -2.08 -4.41
C LEU A 25 -19.82 -1.45 -5.79
N GLU A 26 -20.03 -2.21 -6.88
CA GLU A 26 -19.92 -1.71 -8.26
C GLU A 26 -20.84 -0.52 -8.55
N THR A 27 -21.98 -0.44 -7.85
CA THR A 27 -22.90 0.70 -7.94
C THR A 27 -22.28 2.03 -7.50
N LEU A 28 -21.15 2.00 -6.80
CA LEU A 28 -20.36 3.19 -6.42
C LEU A 28 -19.40 3.64 -7.51
N ALA A 29 -19.15 2.85 -8.56
CA ALA A 29 -18.22 3.20 -9.64
C ALA A 29 -18.50 4.57 -10.31
N PRO A 30 -19.75 4.99 -10.52
CA PRO A 30 -20.04 6.33 -11.07
C PRO A 30 -19.56 7.50 -10.20
N LEU A 31 -19.28 7.30 -8.91
CA LEU A 31 -18.77 8.34 -8.02
C LEU A 31 -17.31 8.73 -8.34
N GLY A 32 -16.56 7.84 -9.00
CA GLY A 32 -15.14 8.03 -9.30
C GLY A 32 -14.22 7.85 -8.08
N ALA A 33 -12.92 7.75 -8.36
CA ALA A 33 -11.90 7.39 -7.37
C ALA A 33 -11.87 8.30 -6.14
N ASP A 34 -11.93 9.62 -6.32
CA ASP A 34 -11.73 10.58 -5.23
C ASP A 34 -12.90 10.54 -4.23
N ALA A 35 -14.14 10.42 -4.73
CA ALA A 35 -15.32 10.33 -3.87
C ALA A 35 -15.38 8.98 -3.13
N VAL A 36 -15.02 7.87 -3.80
CA VAL A 36 -14.95 6.55 -3.15
C VAL A 36 -13.82 6.52 -2.11
N TYR A 37 -12.67 7.14 -2.40
CA TYR A 37 -11.58 7.32 -1.44
C TYR A 37 -12.06 8.08 -0.20
N GLN A 38 -12.71 9.24 -0.37
CA GLN A 38 -13.24 10.02 0.76
C GLN A 38 -14.29 9.25 1.57
N LEU A 39 -15.17 8.51 0.91
CA LEU A 39 -16.14 7.63 1.57
C LEU A 39 -15.43 6.56 2.41
N ARG A 40 -14.42 5.90 1.83
CA ARG A 40 -13.62 4.89 2.52
C ARG A 40 -12.92 5.45 3.75
N GLN A 41 -12.31 6.63 3.65
CA GLN A 41 -11.66 7.29 4.79
C GLN A 41 -12.67 7.56 5.91
N ARG A 42 -13.84 8.14 5.60
CA ARG A 42 -14.88 8.43 6.61
C ARG A 42 -15.46 7.18 7.27
N ILE A 43 -15.63 6.10 6.51
CA ILE A 43 -16.08 4.80 7.05
C ILE A 43 -14.99 4.22 7.96
N SER A 44 -13.73 4.28 7.54
CA SER A 44 -12.58 3.84 8.33
C SER A 44 -12.53 4.61 9.65
N ASP A 45 -12.59 5.94 9.62
CA ASP A 45 -12.60 6.79 10.81
C ASP A 45 -13.70 6.36 11.78
N ASN A 46 -14.94 6.23 11.30
CA ASN A 46 -16.06 5.86 12.15
C ASN A 46 -15.90 4.46 12.76
N LEU A 47 -15.42 3.48 11.98
CA LEU A 47 -15.18 2.12 12.45
C LEU A 47 -14.14 2.14 13.58
N PHE A 48 -12.98 2.77 13.36
CA PHE A 48 -11.92 2.83 14.36
C PHE A 48 -12.29 3.64 15.59
N ASP A 49 -12.98 4.76 15.43
CA ASP A 49 -13.43 5.60 16.55
C ASP A 49 -14.41 4.84 17.45
N SER A 50 -15.30 4.04 16.86
CA SER A 50 -16.25 3.21 17.60
C SER A 50 -15.57 2.17 18.50
N MET A 51 -14.36 1.73 18.13
CA MET A 51 -13.60 0.68 18.79
C MET A 51 -12.43 1.21 19.64
N ALA A 52 -12.15 2.52 19.59
CA ALA A 52 -10.98 3.14 20.21
C ALA A 52 -10.86 2.86 21.72
N ALA A 53 -11.98 2.86 22.46
CA ALA A 53 -11.98 2.55 23.89
C ALA A 53 -11.55 1.11 24.19
N MET A 54 -11.94 0.14 23.34
CA MET A 54 -11.51 -1.25 23.46
C MET A 54 -10.02 -1.38 23.17
N PHE A 55 -9.54 -0.75 22.09
CA PHE A 55 -8.13 -0.83 21.70
C PHE A 55 -7.19 -0.22 22.75
N ARG A 56 -7.55 0.92 23.34
CA ARG A 56 -6.80 1.52 24.46
C ARG A 56 -6.69 0.58 25.66
N ARG A 57 -7.77 -0.15 25.99
CA ARG A 57 -7.75 -1.13 27.10
C ARG A 57 -6.80 -2.29 26.81
N ILE A 58 -6.83 -2.83 25.59
CA ILE A 58 -5.94 -3.93 25.18
C ILE A 58 -4.49 -3.44 25.18
N SER A 59 -4.25 -2.26 24.62
CA SER A 59 -2.93 -1.64 24.53
C SER A 59 -2.32 -1.38 25.92
N ALA A 60 -3.11 -0.87 26.87
CA ALA A 60 -2.68 -0.62 28.25
C ALA A 60 -2.18 -1.89 28.99
N LEU A 61 -2.60 -3.08 28.55
CA LEU A 61 -2.13 -4.36 29.10
C LEU A 61 -0.85 -4.87 28.42
N SER A 62 -0.49 -4.32 27.27
CA SER A 62 0.64 -4.79 26.47
C SER A 62 2.01 -4.71 27.15
N PRO A 63 2.29 -3.75 28.07
CA PRO A 63 3.58 -3.73 28.78
C PRO A 63 3.75 -4.93 29.72
N LEU A 64 2.66 -5.55 30.16
CA LEU A 64 2.69 -6.69 31.08
C LEU A 64 3.14 -7.99 30.41
N ALA A 65 3.01 -8.10 29.09
CA ALA A 65 3.35 -9.30 28.34
C ALA A 65 4.73 -9.16 27.68
N PRO A 66 5.68 -10.10 27.84
CA PRO A 66 6.94 -10.10 27.10
C PRO A 66 6.72 -10.14 25.59
N THR A 67 7.56 -9.46 24.81
CA THR A 67 7.37 -9.32 23.36
C THR A 67 7.27 -10.66 22.64
N GLY A 68 8.09 -11.64 23.03
CA GLY A 68 8.02 -12.99 22.46
C GLY A 68 6.70 -13.71 22.71
N VAL A 69 6.03 -13.44 23.85
CA VAL A 69 4.70 -13.99 24.15
C VAL A 69 3.66 -13.32 23.25
N VAL A 70 3.70 -12.00 23.12
CA VAL A 70 2.80 -11.25 22.23
C VAL A 70 2.88 -11.78 20.79
N VAL A 71 4.10 -11.98 20.27
CA VAL A 71 4.32 -12.50 18.92
C VAL A 71 3.78 -13.93 18.76
N LYS A 72 4.05 -14.81 19.73
CA LYS A 72 3.53 -16.19 19.70
C LYS A 72 2.00 -16.22 19.69
N VAL A 73 1.37 -15.41 20.56
CA VAL A 73 -0.09 -15.29 20.63
C VAL A 73 -0.65 -14.69 19.34
N ALA A 74 0.01 -13.68 18.77
CA ALA A 74 -0.39 -13.08 17.50
C ALA A 74 -0.45 -14.14 16.38
N HIS A 75 0.57 -14.99 16.26
CA HIS A 75 0.57 -16.04 15.22
C HIS A 75 -0.36 -17.22 15.51
N ALA A 76 -0.62 -17.53 16.78
CA ALA A 76 -1.37 -18.71 17.16
C ALA A 76 -2.88 -18.46 17.30
N ALA A 77 -3.29 -17.26 17.73
CA ALA A 77 -4.63 -17.03 18.23
C ALA A 77 -5.27 -15.71 17.82
N ILE A 78 -4.52 -14.73 17.31
CA ILE A 78 -5.09 -13.44 16.87
C ILE A 78 -5.35 -13.49 15.37
N PRO A 79 -6.61 -13.41 14.91
CA PRO A 79 -6.90 -13.28 13.49
C PRO A 79 -6.27 -11.99 12.93
N PRO A 80 -5.75 -11.97 11.69
CA PRO A 80 -5.11 -10.79 11.11
C PRO A 80 -5.97 -9.52 11.14
N LEU A 81 -7.29 -9.67 11.00
CA LEU A 81 -8.25 -8.59 11.17
C LEU A 81 -8.18 -7.92 12.54
N VAL A 82 -8.13 -8.72 13.61
CA VAL A 82 -7.98 -8.20 14.97
C VAL A 82 -6.56 -7.63 15.14
N GLY A 83 -5.57 -8.33 14.58
CA GLY A 83 -4.17 -7.93 14.61
C GLY A 83 -3.91 -6.55 14.01
N GLY A 84 -4.45 -6.26 12.82
CA GLY A 84 -4.33 -4.95 12.19
C GLY A 84 -5.01 -3.87 13.03
N ARG A 85 -6.24 -4.13 13.48
CA ARG A 85 -7.03 -3.17 14.25
C ARG A 85 -6.38 -2.80 15.59
N VAL A 86 -5.87 -3.80 16.33
CA VAL A 86 -5.20 -3.60 17.62
C VAL A 86 -3.76 -3.12 17.45
N GLY A 87 -3.08 -3.57 16.40
CA GLY A 87 -1.66 -3.27 16.15
C GLY A 87 -1.37 -1.78 16.03
N GLY A 88 -2.27 -1.02 15.40
CA GLY A 88 -2.18 0.44 15.34
C GLY A 88 -2.18 1.10 16.72
N ALA A 89 -3.14 0.73 17.59
CA ALA A 89 -3.21 1.28 18.94
C ALA A 89 -2.00 0.91 19.80
N LEU A 90 -1.53 -0.35 19.70
CA LEU A 90 -0.30 -0.78 20.38
C LEU A 90 0.91 0.04 19.95
N GLY A 91 1.08 0.25 18.65
CA GLY A 91 2.18 1.06 18.11
C GLY A 91 2.12 2.50 18.59
N LEU A 92 0.92 3.10 18.64
CA LEU A 92 0.74 4.49 19.06
C LEU A 92 1.00 4.69 20.56
N ASP A 93 0.43 3.83 21.41
CA ASP A 93 0.57 3.95 22.86
C ASP A 93 1.95 3.50 23.35
N HIS A 94 2.57 2.54 22.65
CA HIS A 94 3.85 1.93 23.03
C HIS A 94 4.78 1.72 21.81
N PRO A 95 5.38 2.79 21.25
CA PRO A 95 6.14 2.72 20.00
C PRO A 95 7.27 1.68 19.99
N GLU A 96 8.10 1.66 21.03
CA GLU A 96 9.21 0.70 21.14
C GLU A 96 8.71 -0.75 21.18
N LYS A 97 7.59 -0.98 21.87
CA LYS A 97 6.95 -2.30 21.96
C LYS A 97 6.38 -2.69 20.61
N GLY A 98 5.66 -1.79 19.95
CA GLY A 98 5.11 -1.97 18.61
C GLY A 98 6.18 -2.37 17.60
N GLN A 99 7.28 -1.61 17.55
CA GLN A 99 8.43 -1.92 16.69
C GLN A 99 9.04 -3.29 17.01
N ALA A 100 9.24 -3.61 18.29
CA ALA A 100 9.80 -4.89 18.70
C ALA A 100 8.88 -6.10 18.38
N VAL A 101 7.56 -5.90 18.38
CA VAL A 101 6.58 -6.90 17.94
C VAL A 101 6.62 -7.03 16.41
N LEU A 102 6.51 -5.91 15.69
CA LEU A 102 6.54 -5.85 14.23
C LEU A 102 7.78 -6.55 13.66
N ALA A 103 8.97 -6.27 14.23
CA ALA A 103 10.24 -6.90 13.87
C ALA A 103 10.29 -8.44 13.98
N LYS A 104 9.30 -9.04 14.65
CA LYS A 104 9.21 -10.49 14.87
C LYS A 104 7.97 -11.11 14.25
N LEU A 105 7.08 -10.31 13.67
CA LEU A 105 5.93 -10.83 12.94
C LEU A 105 6.37 -11.35 11.57
N ARG A 106 5.68 -12.39 11.09
CA ARG A 106 5.90 -12.94 9.75
C ARG A 106 5.35 -11.95 8.71
N PRO A 107 6.06 -11.67 7.61
CA PRO A 107 5.57 -10.82 6.53
C PRO A 107 4.19 -11.24 6.02
N ALA A 108 3.95 -12.55 5.91
CA ALA A 108 2.65 -13.09 5.52
C ALA A 108 1.50 -12.65 6.44
N TYR A 109 1.70 -12.69 7.76
CA TYR A 109 0.71 -12.24 8.73
C TYR A 109 0.52 -10.71 8.68
N MET A 110 1.61 -9.96 8.47
CA MET A 110 1.54 -8.51 8.32
C MET A 110 0.77 -8.12 7.05
N ALA A 111 0.98 -8.84 5.94
CA ALA A 111 0.22 -8.66 4.71
C ALA A 111 -1.27 -9.01 4.86
N ASP A 112 -1.61 -10.03 5.65
CA ASP A 112 -3.00 -10.36 5.98
C ASP A 112 -3.66 -9.31 6.90
N ALA A 113 -2.88 -8.70 7.79
CA ALA A 113 -3.37 -7.71 8.76
C ALA A 113 -3.45 -6.29 8.15
N ALA A 114 -2.65 -6.03 7.13
CA ALA A 114 -2.49 -4.75 6.45
C ALA A 114 -3.81 -4.04 6.10
N PRO A 115 -4.83 -4.72 5.53
CA PRO A 115 -6.08 -4.06 5.15
C PRO A 115 -6.91 -3.54 6.33
N TYR A 116 -6.61 -4.00 7.53
CA TYR A 116 -7.37 -3.74 8.74
C TYR A 116 -6.66 -2.75 9.67
N LEU A 117 -5.61 -2.08 9.18
CA LEU A 117 -4.94 -1.01 9.90
C LEU A 117 -5.73 0.30 9.78
N ASP A 118 -5.72 1.11 10.84
CA ASP A 118 -6.21 2.49 10.80
C ASP A 118 -5.23 3.33 9.98
N PRO A 119 -5.62 3.89 8.82
CA PRO A 119 -4.73 4.73 8.01
C PRO A 119 -4.14 5.91 8.80
N ARG A 120 -4.85 6.44 9.81
CA ARG A 120 -4.35 7.51 10.68
C ARG A 120 -3.21 7.01 11.56
N ALA A 121 -3.37 5.82 12.16
CA ALA A 121 -2.30 5.19 12.92
C ALA A 121 -1.11 4.83 12.03
N VAL A 122 -1.35 4.40 10.78
CA VAL A 122 -0.27 4.13 9.82
C VAL A 122 0.49 5.41 9.50
N ALA A 123 -0.18 6.55 9.29
CA ALA A 123 0.48 7.82 9.03
C ALA A 123 1.43 8.24 10.17
N ASP A 124 1.03 8.03 11.42
CA ASP A 124 1.85 8.37 12.59
C ASP A 124 2.97 7.34 12.84
N LEU A 125 2.70 6.06 12.59
CA LEU A 125 3.65 4.97 12.88
C LEU A 125 4.64 4.72 11.77
N ALA A 126 4.26 4.91 10.51
CA ALA A 126 5.09 4.58 9.36
C ALA A 126 6.50 5.18 9.47
N PRO A 127 6.72 6.47 9.84
CA PRO A 127 8.06 7.02 9.97
C PRO A 127 8.95 6.34 11.02
N THR A 128 8.35 5.64 11.98
CA THR A 128 9.06 4.97 13.08
C THR A 128 9.45 3.53 12.74
N ILE A 129 8.91 2.98 11.65
CA ILE A 129 9.16 1.59 11.24
C ILE A 129 10.41 1.54 10.34
N PRO A 130 11.39 0.67 10.65
CA PRO A 130 12.56 0.46 9.79
C PRO A 130 12.15 0.07 8.36
N ALA A 131 12.80 0.67 7.37
CA ALA A 131 12.44 0.48 5.96
C ALA A 131 12.63 -0.97 5.50
N GLU A 132 13.59 -1.69 6.09
CA GLU A 132 13.85 -3.11 5.82
C GLU A 132 12.66 -4.00 6.21
N LEU A 133 11.95 -3.64 7.28
CA LEU A 133 10.74 -4.36 7.69
C LEU A 133 9.63 -4.17 6.65
N LEU A 134 9.45 -2.93 6.19
CA LEU A 134 8.45 -2.61 5.17
C LEU A 134 8.76 -3.29 3.84
N LEU A 135 10.05 -3.48 3.52
CA LEU A 135 10.47 -4.17 2.30
C LEU A 135 9.98 -5.61 2.23
N ASP A 136 10.04 -6.36 3.33
CA ASP A 136 9.55 -7.74 3.35
C ASP A 136 8.03 -7.81 3.22
N VAL A 137 7.29 -6.86 3.82
CA VAL A 137 5.83 -6.75 3.64
C VAL A 137 5.50 -6.36 2.21
N ALA A 138 6.22 -5.41 1.60
CA ALA A 138 6.02 -5.00 0.22
C ALA A 138 6.25 -6.17 -0.75
N ARG A 139 7.32 -6.94 -0.57
CA ARG A 139 7.59 -8.16 -1.35
C ARG A 139 6.46 -9.17 -1.25
N GLU A 140 5.95 -9.39 -0.04
CA GLU A 140 4.82 -10.29 0.19
C GLU A 140 3.53 -9.82 -0.52
N LEU A 141 3.21 -8.52 -0.42
CA LEU A 141 2.05 -7.94 -1.12
C LEU A 141 2.17 -8.05 -2.63
N LEU A 142 3.34 -7.78 -3.20
CA LEU A 142 3.58 -7.88 -4.63
C LEU A 142 3.53 -9.34 -5.12
N HIS A 143 4.12 -10.27 -4.36
CA HIS A 143 4.03 -11.70 -4.64
C HIS A 143 2.57 -12.19 -4.73
N ARG A 144 1.71 -11.69 -3.84
CA ARG A 144 0.27 -11.97 -3.80
C ARG A 144 -0.54 -11.19 -4.85
N LYS A 145 0.10 -10.32 -5.63
CA LYS A 145 -0.56 -9.37 -6.54
C LYS A 145 -1.57 -8.45 -5.83
N ALA A 146 -1.35 -8.19 -4.54
CA ALA A 146 -2.15 -7.30 -3.71
C ALA A 146 -1.80 -5.83 -3.99
N PHE A 147 -1.86 -5.42 -5.26
CA PHE A 147 -1.37 -4.13 -5.72
C PHE A 147 -2.15 -2.95 -5.16
N ALA A 148 -3.44 -3.12 -4.86
CA ALA A 148 -4.27 -2.09 -4.23
C ALA A 148 -3.77 -1.75 -2.83
N LEU A 149 -3.46 -2.77 -2.03
CA LEU A 149 -2.90 -2.59 -0.69
C LEU A 149 -1.47 -2.04 -0.77
N ALA A 150 -0.64 -2.55 -1.68
CA ALA A 150 0.71 -2.04 -1.90
C ALA A 150 0.68 -0.54 -2.26
N GLY A 151 -0.21 -0.13 -3.18
CA GLY A 151 -0.41 1.27 -3.55
C GLY A 151 -0.87 2.14 -2.39
N MET A 152 -1.79 1.64 -1.54
CA MET A 152 -2.23 2.34 -0.33
C MET A 152 -1.06 2.58 0.65
N PHE A 153 -0.17 1.61 0.87
CA PHE A 153 0.92 1.80 1.82
C PHE A 153 1.94 2.84 1.35
N LEU A 154 2.16 2.96 0.04
CA LEU A 154 3.01 3.99 -0.54
C LEU A 154 2.51 5.41 -0.23
N GLU A 155 1.23 5.59 0.15
CA GLU A 155 0.69 6.88 0.59
C GLU A 155 1.38 7.38 1.86
N PHE A 156 1.76 6.47 2.76
CA PHE A 156 2.29 6.76 4.10
C PHE A 156 3.81 6.61 4.21
N THR A 157 4.50 6.17 3.15
CA THR A 157 5.96 5.98 3.19
C THR A 157 6.71 7.30 3.27
N THR A 158 7.78 7.31 4.06
CA THR A 158 8.76 8.41 4.09
C THR A 158 9.67 8.38 2.86
N PRO A 159 10.30 9.52 2.53
CA PRO A 159 11.50 9.60 1.72
C PRO A 159 12.45 8.39 1.75
N GLU A 160 12.99 8.07 2.94
CA GLU A 160 14.01 7.04 3.11
C GLU A 160 13.43 5.64 2.84
N GLN A 161 12.17 5.41 3.23
CA GLN A 161 11.48 4.16 2.97
C GLN A 161 11.24 3.94 1.48
N ILE A 162 10.89 5.00 0.73
CA ILE A 162 10.74 4.91 -0.73
C ILE A 162 12.07 4.45 -1.36
N ASP A 163 13.19 5.01 -0.94
CA ASP A 163 14.51 4.68 -1.51
C ASP A 163 14.84 3.20 -1.29
N VAL A 164 14.62 2.69 -0.07
CA VAL A 164 14.85 1.27 0.27
C VAL A 164 13.89 0.35 -0.47
N LEU A 165 12.61 0.70 -0.56
CA LEU A 165 11.60 -0.11 -1.25
C LEU A 165 11.90 -0.22 -2.74
N VAL A 166 12.19 0.91 -3.38
CA VAL A 166 12.48 0.99 -4.82
C VAL A 166 13.77 0.24 -5.17
N ALA A 167 14.79 0.30 -4.33
CA ALA A 167 16.03 -0.43 -4.52
C ALA A 167 15.90 -1.94 -4.20
N GLY A 168 15.09 -2.29 -3.20
CA GLY A 168 15.01 -3.64 -2.66
C GLY A 168 13.99 -4.56 -3.34
N VAL A 169 13.01 -4.00 -4.06
CA VAL A 169 12.01 -4.76 -4.82
C VAL A 169 12.51 -5.00 -6.24
N SER A 170 12.67 -6.27 -6.63
CA SER A 170 13.07 -6.67 -7.99
C SER A 170 11.89 -6.83 -8.96
N ASP A 171 10.66 -6.94 -8.45
CA ASP A 171 9.44 -7.08 -9.26
C ASP A 171 9.02 -5.74 -9.88
N ASN A 172 9.63 -5.39 -11.02
CA ASN A 172 9.34 -4.16 -11.75
C ASN A 172 7.87 -4.07 -12.23
N ALA A 173 7.27 -5.20 -12.62
CA ALA A 173 5.87 -5.24 -13.05
C ALA A 173 4.93 -4.98 -11.86
N GLY A 174 5.21 -5.59 -10.71
CA GLY A 174 4.50 -5.32 -9.47
C GLY A 174 4.63 -3.86 -9.02
N LEU A 175 5.82 -3.26 -9.16
CA LEU A 175 6.02 -1.83 -8.87
C LEU A 175 5.16 -0.93 -9.77
N LEU A 176 5.06 -1.22 -11.07
CA LEU A 176 4.17 -0.48 -11.98
C LEU A 176 2.70 -0.60 -11.56
N HIS A 177 2.24 -1.82 -11.24
CA HIS A 177 0.87 -2.04 -10.80
C HIS A 177 0.56 -1.37 -9.46
N ALA A 178 1.50 -1.34 -8.52
CA ALA A 178 1.34 -0.64 -7.25
C ALA A 178 1.33 0.88 -7.46
N ALA A 179 2.26 1.41 -8.27
CA ALA A 179 2.34 2.83 -8.60
C ALA A 179 1.05 3.36 -9.25
N ALA A 180 0.45 2.60 -10.17
CA ALA A 180 -0.82 2.98 -10.81
C ALA A 180 -1.99 3.13 -9.82
N ARG A 181 -1.87 2.53 -8.63
CA ARG A 181 -2.90 2.47 -7.58
C ARG A 181 -2.69 3.46 -6.44
N VAL A 182 -1.54 4.13 -6.39
CA VAL A 182 -1.27 5.21 -5.43
C VAL A 182 -2.33 6.31 -5.58
N HIS A 183 -2.79 6.86 -4.46
CA HIS A 183 -3.65 8.03 -4.43
C HIS A 183 -3.25 8.93 -3.25
N PRO A 184 -3.19 10.27 -3.35
CA PRO A 184 -3.40 11.14 -4.52
C PRO A 184 -2.20 11.20 -5.51
N SER A 185 -2.37 11.90 -6.64
CA SER A 185 -1.38 11.94 -7.74
C SER A 185 -0.10 12.72 -7.40
N ASP A 186 -0.18 13.75 -6.58
CA ASP A 186 0.97 14.48 -6.01
C ASP A 186 1.89 13.56 -5.21
N LYS A 187 1.33 12.62 -4.45
CA LYS A 187 2.12 11.59 -3.76
C LYS A 187 2.84 10.68 -4.75
N LEU A 188 2.18 10.29 -5.84
CA LEU A 188 2.80 9.52 -6.91
C LEU A 188 3.97 10.29 -7.56
N SER A 189 3.77 11.58 -7.88
CA SER A 189 4.84 12.46 -8.37
C SER A 189 6.01 12.52 -7.38
N ALA A 190 5.73 12.68 -6.09
CA ALA A 190 6.75 12.73 -5.04
C ALA A 190 7.57 11.42 -4.97
N ILE A 191 6.92 10.27 -5.10
CA ILE A 191 7.60 8.97 -5.17
C ILE A 191 8.49 8.90 -6.42
N VAL A 192 7.94 9.22 -7.60
CA VAL A 192 8.65 9.15 -8.88
C VAL A 192 9.88 10.05 -8.91
N ARG A 193 9.83 11.25 -8.30
CA ARG A 193 10.98 12.17 -8.20
C ARG A 193 12.17 11.58 -7.45
N ARG A 194 11.93 10.64 -6.52
CA ARG A 194 13.00 10.02 -5.73
C ARG A 194 13.68 8.86 -6.43
N ILE A 195 13.02 8.25 -7.40
CA ILE A 195 13.52 7.05 -8.06
C ILE A 195 14.74 7.44 -8.91
N PRO A 196 15.92 6.84 -8.69
CA PRO A 196 17.09 7.07 -9.54
C PRO A 196 16.76 6.77 -11.01
N GLU A 197 17.26 7.57 -11.95
CA GLU A 197 16.87 7.44 -13.37
C GLU A 197 17.14 6.04 -13.95
N VAL A 198 18.26 5.43 -13.56
CA VAL A 198 18.61 4.06 -13.97
C VAL A 198 17.52 3.08 -13.52
N ARG A 199 17.08 3.20 -12.28
CA ARG A 199 16.02 2.36 -11.71
C ARG A 199 14.67 2.64 -12.34
N MET A 200 14.34 3.90 -12.62
CA MET A 200 13.11 4.25 -13.34
C MET A 200 13.08 3.60 -14.73
N ARG A 201 14.21 3.61 -15.46
CA ARG A 201 14.31 2.94 -16.77
C ARG A 201 14.08 1.43 -16.67
N GLU A 202 14.62 0.78 -15.64
CA GLU A 202 14.37 -0.65 -15.39
C GLU A 202 12.89 -0.93 -15.11
N VAL A 203 12.24 -0.11 -14.27
CA VAL A 203 10.81 -0.24 -13.98
C VAL A 203 9.97 -0.04 -15.24
N LEU A 204 10.22 1.02 -16.01
CA LEU A 204 9.51 1.30 -17.26
C LEU A 204 9.76 0.23 -18.34
N SER A 205 10.93 -0.41 -18.35
CA SER A 205 11.21 -1.49 -19.31
C SER A 205 10.30 -2.71 -19.13
N ALA A 206 9.74 -2.91 -17.92
CA ALA A 206 8.74 -3.95 -17.68
C ALA A 206 7.43 -3.69 -18.45
N ALA A 207 7.17 -2.45 -18.89
CA ALA A 207 6.01 -2.12 -19.70
C ALA A 207 6.01 -2.80 -21.08
N SER A 208 7.17 -3.23 -21.59
CA SER A 208 7.28 -4.04 -22.83
C SER A 208 6.93 -5.53 -22.63
N GLY A 209 6.54 -5.94 -21.42
CA GLY A 209 6.21 -7.32 -21.12
C GLY A 209 4.80 -7.73 -21.56
N SER A 210 3.88 -6.77 -21.68
CA SER A 210 2.50 -7.00 -22.15
C SER A 210 1.76 -5.69 -22.42
N ARG A 211 0.70 -5.77 -23.23
CA ARG A 211 -0.24 -4.66 -23.46
C ARG A 211 -0.87 -4.12 -22.16
N ASP A 212 -1.12 -4.99 -21.18
CA ASP A 212 -1.67 -4.59 -19.88
C ASP A 212 -0.66 -3.74 -19.10
N LEU A 213 0.60 -4.20 -19.00
CA LEU A 213 1.67 -3.43 -18.36
C LEU A 213 1.96 -2.11 -19.08
N HIS A 214 1.84 -2.08 -20.40
CA HIS A 214 1.92 -0.85 -21.18
C HIS A 214 0.81 0.15 -20.80
N ALA A 215 -0.43 -0.31 -20.69
CA ALA A 215 -1.56 0.53 -20.26
C ALA A 215 -1.39 1.03 -18.81
N VAL A 216 -0.88 0.17 -17.92
CA VAL A 216 -0.59 0.51 -16.51
C VAL A 216 0.48 1.59 -16.41
N ALA A 217 1.60 1.44 -17.14
CA ALA A 217 2.65 2.46 -17.19
C ALA A 217 2.15 3.78 -17.79
N GLY A 218 1.34 3.72 -18.86
CA GLY A 218 0.69 4.92 -19.42
C GLY A 218 -0.23 5.62 -18.40
N SER A 219 -0.98 4.87 -17.59
CA SER A 219 -1.80 5.42 -16.50
C SER A 219 -0.95 6.15 -15.47
N VAL A 220 0.19 5.58 -15.05
CA VAL A 220 1.15 6.23 -14.15
C VAL A 220 1.67 7.54 -14.75
N LEU A 221 2.18 7.50 -15.99
CA LEU A 221 2.75 8.67 -16.65
C LEU A 221 1.73 9.79 -16.88
N SER A 222 0.45 9.46 -17.11
CA SER A 222 -0.61 10.44 -17.29
C SER A 222 -0.99 11.23 -16.03
N ARG A 223 -0.48 10.82 -14.87
CA ARG A 223 -0.89 11.32 -13.55
C ARG A 223 0.23 12.00 -12.76
N ILE A 224 1.48 11.82 -13.18
CA ILE A 224 2.62 12.50 -12.57
C ILE A 224 2.76 13.91 -13.14
N ASP A 225 3.54 14.74 -12.45
CA ASP A 225 3.78 16.12 -12.87
C ASP A 225 4.35 16.19 -14.31
N ASP A 226 3.96 17.23 -15.05
CA ASP A 226 4.26 17.35 -16.49
C ASP A 226 5.75 17.25 -16.82
N ASP A 227 6.63 17.76 -15.95
CA ASP A 227 8.08 17.68 -16.13
C ASP A 227 8.59 16.23 -16.07
N LEU A 228 8.03 15.42 -15.15
CA LEU A 228 8.35 14.00 -15.03
C LEU A 228 7.75 13.20 -16.18
N ALA A 229 6.49 13.50 -16.52
CA ALA A 229 5.80 12.86 -17.63
C ALA A 229 6.55 13.09 -18.94
N GLN A 230 6.98 14.33 -19.21
CA GLN A 230 7.76 14.67 -20.40
C GLN A 230 9.15 14.01 -20.38
N LYS A 231 9.80 13.98 -19.21
CA LYS A 231 11.11 13.35 -19.04
C LYS A 231 11.09 11.88 -19.44
N TYR A 232 10.08 11.12 -18.99
CA TYR A 232 10.03 9.67 -19.19
C TYR A 232 9.17 9.21 -20.38
N ARG A 233 8.56 10.15 -21.11
CA ARG A 233 7.74 9.86 -22.30
C ARG A 233 8.57 9.18 -23.39
N THR A 234 9.76 9.69 -23.67
CA THR A 234 10.65 9.16 -24.71
C THR A 234 11.07 7.72 -24.39
N GLU A 235 11.42 7.42 -23.13
CA GLU A 235 11.73 6.06 -22.70
C GLU A 235 10.55 5.12 -22.86
N PHE A 236 9.33 5.59 -22.57
CA PHE A 236 8.11 4.81 -22.72
C PHE A 236 7.70 4.58 -24.19
N GLU A 237 7.93 5.56 -25.06
CA GLU A 237 7.72 5.43 -26.51
C GLU A 237 8.71 4.43 -27.14
N ASN A 238 9.98 4.48 -26.74
CA ASN A 238 11.01 3.53 -27.18
C ASN A 238 10.70 2.07 -26.76
N VAL A 239 10.00 1.90 -25.64
CA VAL A 239 9.47 0.60 -25.17
C VAL A 239 8.36 0.10 -26.10
N ASN A 240 7.50 1.00 -26.63
CA ASN A 240 6.40 0.67 -27.54
C ASN A 240 6.89 0.18 -28.92
N GLU A 241 7.92 0.82 -29.49
CA GLU A 241 8.47 0.42 -30.79
C GLU A 241 9.09 -0.98 -30.78
N LYS A 242 9.69 -1.38 -29.64
CA LYS A 242 10.22 -2.73 -29.44
C LYS A 242 9.14 -3.80 -29.32
N GLU A 243 7.97 -3.49 -28.75
CA GLU A 243 6.82 -4.40 -28.73
C GLU A 243 6.24 -4.59 -30.14
N ARG A 244 6.12 -3.53 -30.94
CA ARG A 244 5.56 -3.60 -32.30
C ARG A 244 6.42 -4.36 -33.31
N SER A 245 7.70 -4.55 -33.00
CA SER A 245 8.68 -5.23 -33.86
C SER A 245 8.86 -6.73 -33.52
N ARG A 246 8.10 -7.26 -32.56
CA ARG A 246 8.08 -8.68 -32.14
C ARG A 246 6.74 -9.33 -32.49
#